data_AF-V7AHM8-F1
#
_entry.id   AF-V7AHM8-F1
#
_cell.length_a   1.000
_cell.length_b   1.000
_cell.length_c   1.000
_cell.angle_alpha   90.00
_cell.angle_beta   90.00
_cell.angle_gamma   90.00
#
_symmetry.space_group_name_H-M   'P 1'
#
loop_
_entity.id
_entity.type
_entity.pdbx_description
1 polymer ?
#
loop_
_entity_poly.entity_id
_entity_poly.type
_entity_poly.pdbx_seq_one_letter_code
_entity_poly.pdbx_strand_id
1 'polypeptide(L)'
;MGTLFPDEKSENPNGVQQLHHQNDVDAGALFVLKSEGSWMHCGYHLTTSIVAPTLLSLPYAFSFLGWTAGILSLVIGALVTFYSYNLISRVLEHYAQDGKRQLRFRDMARDILGESSKGPKKDYSLKGDTENRLFGIFNAIAIIATAYGNGIIPEIQATLAPPVKGKMFKGLCICYFVLIVTFFSVSVSGYWAFGNKSEGLILSNFVDNGNPLVPMWFIYMTNIFTITQLSAVGVVYLQTTNEVLEQTFGDPKSPEFSKRNVISRVISRSLAITISTIIAAMLPFFGDINSLIGAFGFIPLDFILPVIFYNFTFKPSKRSFIYWLNVTIVVAFFALGAIAAVAAVRQIVLDAKSYQLFANV
;
A
#
# COMPACT_ATOMS: atom_id res chain seq x y z
N MET A 1 -35.60 -68.23 3.17
CA MET A 1 -35.49 -66.81 2.78
C MET A 1 -35.32 -66.03 4.08
N GLY A 2 -34.12 -65.50 4.33
CA GLY A 2 -33.71 -64.92 5.61
C GLY A 2 -32.31 -64.31 5.46
N THR A 3 -32.03 -63.25 6.20
CA THR A 3 -30.93 -62.31 5.92
C THR A 3 -29.64 -62.66 6.68
N LEU A 4 -28.50 -62.34 6.07
CA LEU A 4 -27.21 -62.35 6.75
C LEU A 4 -27.14 -61.20 7.77
N PHE A 5 -26.66 -61.51 8.97
CA PHE A 5 -26.00 -60.55 9.85
C PHE A 5 -24.49 -60.82 9.78
N PRO A 6 -23.67 -59.77 9.60
CA PRO A 6 -22.26 -59.80 10.00
C PRO A 6 -21.92 -58.61 10.91
N ASP A 7 -21.78 -58.92 12.20
CA ASP A 7 -20.87 -58.37 13.23
C ASP A 7 -20.66 -56.85 13.40
N GLU A 8 -20.48 -56.47 14.66
CA GLU A 8 -20.11 -55.12 15.09
C GLU A 8 -18.77 -54.68 14.46
N LYS A 9 -18.78 -53.55 13.75
CA LYS A 9 -17.54 -52.86 13.42
C LYS A 9 -17.04 -52.10 14.63
N SER A 10 -15.82 -52.44 15.07
CA SER A 10 -15.10 -51.72 16.10
C SER A 10 -15.02 -50.22 15.81
N GLU A 11 -15.34 -49.40 16.81
CA GLU A 11 -15.07 -47.97 16.75
C GLU A 11 -13.57 -47.74 16.64
N ASN A 12 -13.15 -46.95 15.65
CA ASN A 12 -11.75 -46.55 15.49
C ASN A 12 -11.49 -45.30 16.35
N PRO A 13 -10.72 -45.38 17.45
CA PRO A 13 -10.55 -44.26 18.38
C PRO A 13 -9.96 -43.00 17.72
N ASN A 14 -9.21 -43.18 16.64
CA ASN A 14 -8.52 -42.10 15.93
C ASN A 14 -9.49 -41.16 15.18
N GLY A 15 -10.74 -41.57 14.94
CA GLY A 15 -11.76 -40.72 14.31
C GLY A 15 -12.15 -39.51 15.17
N VAL A 16 -12.20 -39.69 16.50
CA VAL A 16 -12.56 -38.62 17.44
C VAL A 16 -11.46 -37.56 17.52
N GLN A 17 -10.18 -37.97 17.41
CA GLN A 17 -9.05 -37.04 17.46
C GLN A 17 -8.94 -36.12 16.23
N GLN A 18 -9.45 -36.52 15.05
CA GLN A 18 -9.48 -35.63 13.88
C GLN A 18 -10.57 -34.55 14.00
N LEU A 19 -11.75 -34.90 14.53
CA LEU A 19 -12.86 -33.93 14.72
C LEU A 19 -12.50 -32.79 15.68
N HIS A 20 -11.68 -33.06 16.72
CA HIS A 20 -11.27 -32.03 17.67
C HIS A 20 -10.27 -30.98 17.14
N HIS A 21 -9.69 -31.18 15.95
CA HIS A 21 -8.78 -30.21 15.33
C HIS A 21 -9.45 -29.32 14.28
N GLN A 22 -10.75 -29.48 14.03
CA GLN A 22 -11.48 -28.79 12.97
C GLN A 22 -12.37 -27.63 13.47
N ASN A 23 -12.28 -27.27 14.75
CA ASN A 23 -13.05 -26.19 15.37
C ASN A 23 -12.26 -24.88 15.61
N ASP A 24 -10.92 -24.90 15.53
CA ASP A 24 -10.05 -23.71 15.63
C ASP A 24 -9.78 -23.07 14.25
N VAL A 25 -10.78 -23.08 13.36
CA VAL A 25 -10.67 -22.41 12.06
C VAL A 25 -10.98 -20.93 12.24
N ASP A 26 -9.94 -20.10 12.16
CA ASP A 26 -10.04 -18.64 12.17
C ASP A 26 -11.14 -18.12 11.21
N ALA A 27 -11.80 -17.01 11.57
CA ALA A 27 -12.83 -16.38 10.76
C ALA A 27 -12.31 -15.93 9.38
N GLY A 28 -11.05 -15.50 9.27
CA GLY A 28 -10.38 -15.25 7.99
C GLY A 28 -10.21 -16.52 7.15
N ALA A 29 -9.75 -17.62 7.77
CA ALA A 29 -9.68 -18.95 7.15
C ALA A 29 -11.06 -19.52 6.76
N LEU A 30 -12.12 -19.21 7.51
CA LEU A 30 -13.51 -19.57 7.19
C LEU A 30 -14.06 -18.74 6.03
N PHE A 31 -13.77 -17.44 5.97
CA PHE A 31 -14.05 -16.60 4.80
C PHE A 31 -13.30 -17.10 3.55
N VAL A 32 -12.07 -17.58 3.71
CA VAL A 32 -11.26 -18.18 2.64
C VAL A 32 -11.93 -19.38 1.96
N LEU A 33 -12.84 -20.09 2.64
CA LEU A 33 -13.61 -21.20 2.04
C LEU A 33 -14.76 -20.74 1.13
N LYS A 34 -15.35 -19.56 1.35
CA LYS A 34 -16.45 -19.02 0.52
C LYS A 34 -15.99 -17.89 -0.39
N SER A 35 -15.01 -18.21 -1.23
CA SER A 35 -14.25 -17.24 -2.00
C SER A 35 -14.74 -17.13 -3.44
N GLU A 36 -15.55 -16.10 -3.72
CA GLU A 36 -16.25 -15.90 -5.00
C GLU A 36 -15.62 -14.77 -5.85
N GLY A 37 -14.54 -14.14 -5.38
CA GLY A 37 -13.95 -12.96 -6.00
C GLY A 37 -13.51 -13.20 -7.44
N SER A 38 -14.15 -12.49 -8.36
CA SER A 38 -13.67 -12.39 -9.73
C SER A 38 -12.42 -11.50 -9.78
N TRP A 39 -12.00 -11.19 -11.00
CA TRP A 39 -10.65 -10.76 -11.28
C TRP A 39 -10.53 -9.31 -11.70
N MET A 40 -11.59 -8.82 -12.35
CA MET A 40 -11.90 -7.40 -12.41
C MET A 40 -11.93 -6.91 -10.98
N HIS A 41 -12.60 -7.67 -10.10
CA HIS A 41 -12.66 -7.41 -8.66
C HIS A 41 -11.29 -7.41 -7.98
N CYS A 42 -10.46 -8.46 -8.11
CA CYS A 42 -9.10 -8.46 -7.56
C CYS A 42 -8.21 -7.31 -8.06
N GLY A 43 -8.11 -7.11 -9.39
CA GLY A 43 -7.29 -6.04 -9.94
C GLY A 43 -7.88 -4.65 -9.67
N TYR A 44 -9.19 -4.54 -9.50
CA TYR A 44 -9.86 -3.34 -8.99
C TYR A 44 -9.46 -3.09 -7.54
N HIS A 45 -9.56 -4.06 -6.63
CA HIS A 45 -9.13 -3.91 -5.23
C HIS A 45 -7.64 -3.59 -5.09
N LEU A 46 -6.76 -4.23 -5.88
CA LEU A 46 -5.35 -3.84 -5.98
C LEU A 46 -5.19 -2.39 -6.48
N THR A 47 -5.99 -1.97 -7.45
CA THR A 47 -5.98 -0.58 -7.94
C THR A 47 -6.48 0.39 -6.86
N THR A 48 -7.61 0.14 -6.21
CA THR A 48 -8.22 1.06 -5.24
C THR A 48 -7.56 1.07 -3.86
N SER A 49 -6.72 0.06 -3.56
CA SER A 49 -5.88 0.05 -2.34
C SER A 49 -4.56 0.81 -2.53
N ILE A 50 -4.00 0.87 -3.75
CA ILE A 50 -2.74 1.57 -4.06
C ILE A 50 -2.99 2.98 -4.64
N VAL A 51 -4.06 3.19 -5.40
CA VAL A 51 -4.51 4.53 -5.84
C VAL A 51 -5.16 5.24 -4.63
N ALA A 52 -4.30 5.65 -3.72
CA ALA A 52 -4.60 6.40 -2.51
C ALA A 52 -4.06 7.85 -2.62
N PRO A 53 -4.49 8.79 -1.76
CA PRO A 53 -4.09 10.19 -1.83
C PRO A 53 -2.58 10.44 -1.65
N THR A 54 -1.81 9.43 -1.25
CA THR A 54 -0.33 9.42 -1.32
C THR A 54 0.19 9.83 -2.71
N LEU A 55 -0.53 9.48 -3.79
CA LEU A 55 -0.19 9.90 -5.16
C LEU A 55 -0.18 11.43 -5.36
N LEU A 56 -0.90 12.18 -4.51
CA LEU A 56 -0.93 13.65 -4.52
C LEU A 56 0.38 14.27 -4.02
N SER A 57 1.30 13.47 -3.47
CA SER A 57 2.66 13.88 -3.08
C SER A 57 3.75 13.52 -4.10
N LEU A 58 3.40 12.83 -5.20
CA LEU A 58 4.38 12.51 -6.24
C LEU A 58 4.97 13.74 -6.98
N PRO A 59 4.22 14.82 -7.24
CA PRO A 59 4.81 16.07 -7.73
C PRO A 59 5.86 16.68 -6.79
N TYR A 60 5.68 16.54 -5.47
CA TYR A 60 6.66 16.97 -4.46
C TYR A 60 7.94 16.11 -4.54
N ALA A 61 7.82 14.79 -4.70
CA ALA A 61 8.96 13.91 -4.97
C ALA A 61 9.73 14.33 -6.24
N PHE A 62 9.04 14.78 -7.28
CA PHE A 62 9.67 15.31 -8.50
C PHE A 62 10.39 16.65 -8.27
N SER A 63 10.02 17.45 -7.27
CA SER A 63 10.72 18.70 -6.94
C SER A 63 12.17 18.48 -6.47
N PHE A 64 12.43 17.37 -5.77
CA PHE A 64 13.77 16.98 -5.33
C PHE A 64 14.59 16.28 -6.43
N LEU A 65 13.93 15.46 -7.26
CA LEU A 65 14.58 14.62 -8.28
C LEU A 65 14.78 15.35 -9.62
N GLY A 66 13.91 16.30 -9.96
CA GLY A 66 13.78 16.83 -11.31
C GLY A 66 13.27 15.79 -12.32
N TRP A 67 13.03 16.23 -13.55
CA TRP A 67 12.39 15.42 -14.60
C TRP A 67 13.01 14.04 -14.85
N THR A 68 14.32 13.99 -15.12
CA THR A 68 14.97 12.75 -15.57
C THR A 68 15.02 11.69 -14.47
N ALA A 69 15.39 12.08 -13.24
CA ALA A 69 15.43 11.15 -12.12
C ALA A 69 14.04 10.84 -11.56
N GLY A 70 13.07 11.77 -11.62
CA GLY A 70 11.68 11.53 -11.23
C GLY A 70 11.03 10.47 -12.12
N ILE A 71 11.12 10.62 -13.44
CA ILE A 71 10.62 9.62 -14.40
C ILE A 71 11.34 8.28 -14.22
N LEU A 72 12.67 8.28 -14.08
CA LEU A 72 13.44 7.06 -13.88
C LEU A 72 13.08 6.35 -12.56
N SER A 73 12.87 7.09 -11.47
CA SER A 73 12.44 6.54 -10.17
C SER A 73 11.02 6.00 -10.21
N LEU A 74 10.08 6.59 -10.96
CA LEU A 74 8.76 5.97 -11.17
C LEU A 74 8.87 4.69 -12.02
N VAL A 75 9.71 4.66 -13.06
CA VAL A 75 9.91 3.46 -13.87
C VAL A 75 10.58 2.35 -13.05
N ILE A 76 11.64 2.65 -12.29
CA ILE A 76 12.32 1.68 -11.42
C ILE A 76 11.38 1.24 -10.29
N GLY A 77 10.65 2.15 -9.65
CA GLY A 77 9.61 1.83 -8.66
C GLY A 77 8.57 0.87 -9.23
N ALA A 78 7.89 1.26 -10.32
CA ALA A 78 6.91 0.40 -10.98
C ALA A 78 7.49 -0.97 -11.38
N LEU A 79 8.72 -1.04 -11.91
CA LEU A 79 9.35 -2.31 -12.30
C LEU A 79 9.72 -3.20 -11.10
N VAL A 80 10.33 -2.64 -10.05
CA VAL A 80 10.79 -3.42 -8.90
C VAL A 80 9.62 -3.80 -7.98
N THR A 81 8.64 -2.93 -7.78
CA THR A 81 7.43 -3.29 -7.01
C THR A 81 6.57 -4.28 -7.81
N PHE A 82 6.45 -4.14 -9.15
CA PHE A 82 5.82 -5.19 -9.98
C PHE A 82 6.56 -6.52 -9.89
N TYR A 83 7.89 -6.52 -9.89
CA TYR A 83 8.70 -7.72 -9.69
C TYR A 83 8.46 -8.35 -8.30
N SER A 84 8.51 -7.55 -7.24
CA SER A 84 8.33 -8.00 -5.85
C SER A 84 6.90 -8.51 -5.60
N TYR A 85 5.88 -7.85 -6.13
CA TYR A 85 4.50 -8.34 -6.06
C TYR A 85 4.27 -9.55 -6.96
N ASN A 86 5.00 -9.72 -8.07
CA ASN A 86 5.01 -10.96 -8.84
C ASN A 86 5.69 -12.11 -8.06
N LEU A 87 6.72 -11.83 -7.25
CA LEU A 87 7.31 -12.81 -6.31
C LEU A 87 6.33 -13.19 -5.19
N ILE A 88 5.75 -12.22 -4.45
CA ILE A 88 4.66 -12.48 -3.48
C ILE A 88 3.55 -13.27 -4.17
N SER A 89 3.07 -12.79 -5.32
CA SER A 89 1.93 -13.40 -6.00
C SER A 89 2.24 -14.80 -6.50
N ARG A 90 3.52 -15.20 -6.66
CA ARG A 90 3.97 -16.57 -6.95
C ARG A 90 4.13 -17.45 -5.71
N VAL A 91 4.57 -16.90 -4.57
CA VAL A 91 4.51 -17.60 -3.27
C VAL A 91 3.04 -17.90 -2.94
N LEU A 92 2.19 -16.87 -3.03
CA LEU A 92 0.74 -16.99 -2.90
C LEU A 92 0.06 -17.75 -4.06
N GLU A 93 0.75 -17.98 -5.20
CA GLU A 93 0.30 -18.89 -6.28
C GLU A 93 0.60 -20.35 -5.92
N HIS A 94 1.71 -20.61 -5.24
CA HIS A 94 2.04 -21.94 -4.76
C HIS A 94 1.05 -22.38 -3.67
N TYR A 95 0.81 -21.53 -2.67
CA TYR A 95 -0.17 -21.72 -1.58
C TYR A 95 -1.63 -21.79 -2.02
N ALA A 96 -1.90 -21.60 -3.31
CA ALA A 96 -3.25 -21.70 -3.80
C ALA A 96 -3.34 -22.07 -5.29
N GLN A 97 -2.44 -22.94 -5.76
CA GLN A 97 -2.93 -23.98 -6.66
C GLN A 97 -4.04 -24.81 -5.99
N ASP A 98 -4.17 -24.67 -4.66
CA ASP A 98 -5.30 -24.95 -3.77
C ASP A 98 -6.56 -24.02 -3.96
N GLY A 99 -6.43 -22.71 -4.32
CA GLY A 99 -7.30 -22.09 -5.36
C GLY A 99 -8.06 -20.71 -5.23
N LYS A 100 -7.72 -19.61 -5.99
CA LYS A 100 -8.38 -18.25 -6.19
C LYS A 100 -7.85 -17.30 -7.40
N ARG A 101 -8.44 -16.74 -8.55
CA ARG A 101 -7.80 -15.69 -9.58
C ARG A 101 -8.61 -15.27 -10.97
N GLN A 102 -8.34 -14.19 -11.84
CA GLN A 102 -8.55 -13.99 -13.42
C GLN A 102 -7.85 -12.76 -14.29
N LEU A 103 -8.45 -11.92 -15.23
CA LEU A 103 -7.91 -11.18 -16.51
C LEU A 103 -7.83 -9.56 -16.68
N ARG A 104 -7.93 -8.85 -17.91
CA ARG A 104 -8.40 -7.39 -18.28
C ARG A 104 -8.39 -6.82 -19.77
N PHE A 105 -8.49 -5.45 -20.00
CA PHE A 105 -8.92 -4.60 -21.19
C PHE A 105 -8.42 -3.08 -21.18
N ARG A 106 -8.28 -2.32 -22.31
CA ARG A 106 -7.63 -0.96 -22.36
C ARG A 106 -8.27 0.26 -23.11
N ASP A 107 -8.59 0.19 -24.40
CA ASP A 107 -8.30 1.30 -25.35
C ASP A 107 -9.30 2.48 -25.47
N MET A 108 -9.83 3.01 -24.36
CA MET A 108 -10.90 4.03 -24.35
C MET A 108 -10.48 5.47 -24.00
N ALA A 109 -9.27 5.68 -23.47
CA ALA A 109 -8.93 6.91 -22.73
C ALA A 109 -8.40 8.11 -23.56
N ARG A 110 -8.26 7.99 -24.88
CA ARG A 110 -7.45 8.94 -25.68
C ARG A 110 -8.19 10.18 -26.19
N ASP A 111 -9.52 10.12 -26.35
CA ASP A 111 -10.25 11.08 -27.17
C ASP A 111 -10.84 12.28 -26.38
N ILE A 112 -10.62 12.36 -25.06
CA ILE A 112 -11.46 13.17 -24.15
C ILE A 112 -10.76 14.44 -23.60
N LEU A 113 -9.43 14.50 -23.53
CA LEU A 113 -8.71 15.40 -22.60
C LEU A 113 -7.81 16.44 -23.29
N GLY A 114 -8.40 17.55 -23.74
CA GLY A 114 -7.69 18.71 -24.30
C GLY A 114 -7.03 19.65 -23.27
N GLU A 115 -6.20 20.58 -23.74
CA GLU A 115 -5.36 21.46 -22.89
C GLU A 115 -6.00 22.82 -22.52
N SER A 116 -5.40 23.52 -21.55
CA SER A 116 -5.83 24.85 -21.06
C SER A 116 -4.63 25.74 -20.71
N SER A 117 -4.78 27.07 -20.83
CA SER A 117 -3.70 28.04 -20.61
C SER A 117 -4.02 29.13 -19.58
N LYS A 118 -3.32 29.08 -18.44
CA LYS A 118 -2.87 30.19 -17.56
C LYS A 118 -2.28 29.58 -16.28
N GLY A 119 -0.97 29.74 -16.09
CA GLY A 119 -0.27 29.29 -14.88
C GLY A 119 0.93 30.17 -14.57
N PRO A 120 1.48 30.11 -13.34
CA PRO A 120 2.66 30.88 -12.96
C PRO A 120 3.89 30.51 -13.80
N LYS A 121 4.90 31.38 -13.82
CA LYS A 121 6.19 31.07 -14.49
C LYS A 121 6.86 29.89 -13.77
N LYS A 122 7.02 28.78 -14.50
CA LYS A 122 7.54 27.51 -14.03
C LYS A 122 9.07 27.52 -13.97
N ASP A 123 9.62 26.85 -12.96
CA ASP A 123 11.05 26.66 -12.75
C ASP A 123 11.30 25.18 -12.39
N TYR A 124 12.33 24.60 -13.01
CA TYR A 124 12.72 23.18 -12.90
C TYR A 124 14.20 23.02 -12.54
N SER A 125 14.88 24.09 -12.14
CA SER A 125 16.30 24.05 -11.74
C SER A 125 16.45 23.38 -10.36
N LEU A 126 17.32 22.37 -10.22
CA LEU A 126 17.49 21.68 -8.94
C LEU A 126 17.99 22.66 -7.86
N LYS A 127 17.20 22.88 -6.80
CA LYS A 127 17.51 23.83 -5.71
C LYS A 127 18.16 23.16 -4.51
N GLY A 128 18.69 23.99 -3.61
CA GLY A 128 19.44 23.56 -2.43
C GLY A 128 20.88 23.11 -2.72
N ASP A 129 21.70 23.11 -1.68
CA ASP A 129 23.09 22.66 -1.71
C ASP A 129 23.22 21.14 -1.85
N THR A 130 24.44 20.64 -2.10
CA THR A 130 24.72 19.22 -2.34
C THR A 130 24.16 18.29 -1.26
N GLU A 131 24.26 18.65 0.02
CA GLU A 131 23.70 17.86 1.12
C GLU A 131 22.15 17.79 1.04
N ASN A 132 21.48 18.93 0.86
CA ASN A 132 20.03 19.01 0.75
C ASN A 132 19.51 18.27 -0.48
N ARG A 133 20.22 18.32 -1.61
CA ARG A 133 19.91 17.53 -2.81
C ARG A 133 20.06 16.03 -2.56
N LEU A 134 21.13 15.59 -1.89
CA LEU A 134 21.35 14.17 -1.58
C LEU A 134 20.24 13.62 -0.68
N PHE A 135 19.91 14.29 0.43
CA PHE A 135 18.78 13.85 1.27
C PHE A 135 17.43 13.96 0.56
N GLY A 136 17.21 14.99 -0.26
CA GLY A 136 16.00 15.14 -1.07
C GLY A 136 15.78 13.97 -2.06
N ILE A 137 16.84 13.43 -2.67
CA ILE A 137 16.76 12.24 -3.52
C ILE A 137 16.24 11.03 -2.73
N PHE A 138 16.77 10.79 -1.53
CA PHE A 138 16.35 9.66 -0.69
C PHE A 138 14.92 9.83 -0.12
N ASN A 139 14.54 11.05 0.26
CA ASN A 139 13.18 11.42 0.66
C ASN A 139 12.20 11.10 -0.49
N ALA A 140 12.46 11.63 -1.69
CA ALA A 140 11.62 11.41 -2.87
C ALA A 140 11.49 9.93 -3.28
N ILE A 141 12.54 9.13 -3.16
CA ILE A 141 12.46 7.68 -3.45
C ILE A 141 11.54 6.97 -2.44
N ALA A 142 11.56 7.36 -1.16
CA ALA A 142 10.63 6.82 -0.17
C ALA A 142 9.18 7.31 -0.34
N ILE A 143 8.96 8.57 -0.75
CA ILE A 143 7.61 9.04 -1.15
C ILE A 143 7.07 8.18 -2.31
N ILE A 144 7.90 7.90 -3.32
CA ILE A 144 7.55 7.02 -4.44
C ILE A 144 7.24 5.59 -3.95
N ALA A 145 8.02 5.04 -3.03
CA ALA A 145 7.74 3.74 -2.42
C ALA A 145 6.39 3.71 -1.68
N THR A 146 6.01 4.79 -0.98
CA THR A 146 4.69 4.94 -0.34
C THR A 146 3.55 5.05 -1.34
N ALA A 147 3.74 5.72 -2.47
CA ALA A 147 2.71 5.77 -3.51
C ALA A 147 2.45 4.38 -4.12
N TYR A 148 3.50 3.57 -4.34
CA TYR A 148 3.35 2.22 -4.88
C TYR A 148 2.95 1.15 -3.84
N GLY A 149 2.92 1.49 -2.55
CA GLY A 149 2.84 0.54 -1.43
C GLY A 149 1.50 -0.18 -1.24
N ASN A 150 1.53 -1.44 -0.80
CA ASN A 150 0.34 -2.24 -0.52
C ASN A 150 0.56 -3.33 0.53
N GLY A 151 0.18 -3.02 1.78
CA GLY A 151 0.23 -3.97 2.88
C GLY A 151 -0.81 -5.10 2.84
N ILE A 152 -1.87 -4.99 2.01
CA ILE A 152 -3.05 -5.90 2.04
C ILE A 152 -3.14 -6.86 0.84
N ILE A 153 -2.01 -7.16 0.20
CA ILE A 153 -1.92 -8.09 -0.93
C ILE A 153 -2.36 -9.53 -0.58
N PRO A 154 -1.95 -10.13 0.56
CA PRO A 154 -2.42 -11.45 0.97
C PRO A 154 -3.95 -11.52 1.08
N GLU A 155 -4.55 -10.52 1.71
CA GLU A 155 -5.98 -10.39 2.01
C GLU A 155 -6.78 -10.20 0.72
N ILE A 156 -6.34 -9.32 -0.19
CA ILE A 156 -6.95 -9.18 -1.51
C ILE A 156 -6.88 -10.51 -2.27
N GLN A 157 -5.75 -11.24 -2.21
CA GLN A 157 -5.68 -12.53 -2.87
C GLN A 157 -6.58 -13.59 -2.19
N ALA A 158 -6.79 -13.49 -0.87
CA ALA A 158 -7.70 -14.34 -0.11
C ALA A 158 -9.19 -14.18 -0.49
N THR A 159 -9.57 -13.13 -1.23
CA THR A 159 -10.96 -12.92 -1.72
C THR A 159 -11.34 -13.66 -3.02
N LEU A 160 -10.35 -14.09 -3.80
CA LEU A 160 -10.51 -14.53 -5.21
C LEU A 160 -11.19 -15.93 -5.38
N ALA A 161 -11.65 -16.30 -6.58
CA ALA A 161 -12.34 -17.58 -6.87
C ALA A 161 -11.45 -18.68 -7.52
N PRO A 162 -11.50 -19.96 -7.08
CA PRO A 162 -10.56 -21.03 -7.51
C PRO A 162 -10.30 -21.19 -9.01
N PRO A 163 -9.07 -21.57 -9.47
CA PRO A 163 -7.79 -21.74 -8.74
C PRO A 163 -6.84 -20.50 -8.77
N VAL A 164 -5.83 -20.38 -7.87
CA VAL A 164 -4.79 -19.32 -7.86
C VAL A 164 -3.71 -19.82 -8.81
N LYS A 165 -3.93 -19.75 -10.12
CA LYS A 165 -2.83 -19.89 -11.09
C LYS A 165 -2.91 -18.91 -12.26
N GLY A 166 -1.83 -18.25 -12.65
CA GLY A 166 -1.70 -17.30 -13.76
C GLY A 166 -2.41 -15.95 -13.61
N LYS A 167 -3.40 -15.86 -12.71
CA LYS A 167 -4.46 -14.85 -12.81
C LYS A 167 -4.62 -13.75 -11.70
N MET A 168 -3.59 -13.46 -10.88
CA MET A 168 -3.47 -12.35 -9.88
C MET A 168 -2.19 -11.60 -10.21
N PHE A 169 -1.19 -12.29 -10.75
CA PHE A 169 -0.31 -11.72 -11.77
C PHE A 169 -1.08 -10.89 -12.82
N LYS A 170 -2.14 -11.42 -13.44
CA LYS A 170 -3.02 -10.63 -14.33
C LYS A 170 -3.73 -9.46 -13.59
N GLY A 171 -4.19 -9.67 -12.35
CA GLY A 171 -4.74 -8.62 -11.46
C GLY A 171 -3.77 -7.46 -11.21
N LEU A 172 -2.51 -7.81 -10.95
CA LEU A 172 -1.36 -6.92 -10.82
C LEU A 172 -1.04 -6.26 -12.17
N CYS A 173 -1.12 -6.95 -13.30
CA CYS A 173 -1.00 -6.32 -14.61
C CYS A 173 -2.10 -5.28 -14.87
N ILE A 174 -3.33 -5.46 -14.37
CA ILE A 174 -4.34 -4.39 -14.39
C ILE A 174 -3.88 -3.24 -13.51
N CYS A 175 -3.53 -3.56 -12.26
CA CYS A 175 -3.16 -2.59 -11.24
C CYS A 175 -2.00 -1.73 -11.72
N TYR A 176 -0.84 -2.31 -12.04
CA TYR A 176 0.33 -1.59 -12.56
C TYR A 176 0.07 -0.88 -13.87
N PHE A 177 -0.79 -1.39 -14.76
CA PHE A 177 -1.20 -0.61 -15.93
C PHE A 177 -1.94 0.67 -15.52
N VAL A 178 -2.89 0.58 -14.57
CA VAL A 178 -3.58 1.75 -14.03
C VAL A 178 -2.63 2.65 -13.24
N LEU A 179 -1.74 2.13 -12.38
CA LEU A 179 -0.76 2.91 -11.63
C LEU A 179 0.20 3.65 -12.54
N ILE A 180 0.70 3.02 -13.61
CA ILE A 180 1.53 3.70 -14.61
C ILE A 180 0.73 4.84 -15.25
N VAL A 181 -0.54 4.63 -15.62
CA VAL A 181 -1.38 5.69 -16.20
C VAL A 181 -1.67 6.82 -15.18
N THR A 182 -2.12 6.51 -13.96
CA THR A 182 -2.55 7.52 -12.98
C THR A 182 -1.37 8.22 -12.32
N PHE A 183 -0.33 7.49 -11.90
CA PHE A 183 0.80 8.09 -11.20
C PHE A 183 1.67 8.89 -12.15
N PHE A 184 1.95 8.42 -13.38
CA PHE A 184 2.67 9.25 -14.34
C PHE A 184 1.80 10.45 -14.74
N SER A 185 0.49 10.28 -14.94
CA SER A 185 -0.39 11.42 -15.23
C SER A 185 -0.34 12.49 -14.14
N VAL A 186 -0.52 12.14 -12.86
CA VAL A 186 -0.50 13.13 -11.76
C VAL A 186 0.90 13.67 -11.48
N SER A 187 1.95 12.83 -11.52
CA SER A 187 3.34 13.30 -11.31
C SER A 187 3.78 14.25 -12.41
N VAL A 188 3.58 13.86 -13.67
CA VAL A 188 3.98 14.66 -14.84
C VAL A 188 3.13 15.91 -14.94
N SER A 189 1.79 15.83 -14.86
CA SER A 189 0.95 17.04 -14.95
C SER A 189 1.13 17.98 -13.76
N GLY A 190 1.25 17.46 -12.54
CA GLY A 190 1.47 18.25 -11.32
C GLY A 190 2.84 18.92 -11.29
N TYR A 191 3.92 18.18 -11.57
CA TYR A 191 5.25 18.79 -11.66
C TYR A 191 5.39 19.69 -12.88
N TRP A 192 4.75 19.38 -14.01
CA TRP A 192 4.66 20.32 -15.14
C TRP A 192 3.86 21.58 -14.81
N ALA A 193 2.86 21.51 -13.93
CA ALA A 193 2.08 22.68 -13.53
C ALA A 193 2.85 23.63 -12.60
N PHE A 194 3.55 23.10 -11.59
CA PHE A 194 4.12 23.89 -10.50
C PHE A 194 5.66 23.84 -10.39
N GLY A 195 6.32 22.86 -11.01
CA GLY A 195 7.76 22.68 -10.98
C GLY A 195 8.31 22.59 -9.56
N ASN A 196 9.38 23.33 -9.29
CA ASN A 196 10.02 23.44 -7.97
C ASN A 196 9.12 24.04 -6.86
N LYS A 197 7.87 24.42 -7.17
CA LYS A 197 6.85 24.85 -6.19
C LYS A 197 5.82 23.77 -5.87
N SER A 198 5.90 22.55 -6.43
CA SER A 198 5.00 21.47 -6.02
C SER A 198 5.08 21.25 -4.51
N GLU A 199 3.96 21.39 -3.83
CA GLU A 199 3.79 21.22 -2.38
C GLU A 199 3.63 19.74 -2.02
N GLY A 200 3.92 19.38 -0.77
CA GLY A 200 3.78 18.02 -0.25
C GLY A 200 2.41 17.38 -0.52
N LEU A 201 1.36 18.20 -0.61
CA LEU A 201 0.04 17.84 -1.13
C LEU A 201 -0.29 18.76 -2.33
N ILE A 202 -0.37 18.20 -3.55
CA ILE A 202 -0.61 18.98 -4.79
C ILE A 202 -1.95 19.75 -4.80
N LEU A 203 -2.90 19.40 -3.92
CA LEU A 203 -4.14 20.18 -3.75
C LEU A 203 -3.89 21.57 -3.14
N SER A 204 -2.87 21.70 -2.28
CA SER A 204 -2.47 22.97 -1.68
C SER A 204 -1.96 23.97 -2.74
N ASN A 205 -1.31 23.48 -3.79
CA ASN A 205 -0.84 24.33 -4.90
C ASN A 205 -1.95 25.09 -5.64
N PHE A 206 -3.21 24.65 -5.51
CA PHE A 206 -4.35 25.32 -6.13
C PHE A 206 -4.90 26.50 -5.31
N VAL A 207 -4.30 26.83 -4.16
CA VAL A 207 -4.65 27.99 -3.32
C VAL A 207 -3.39 28.81 -3.02
N ASP A 208 -3.23 29.94 -3.71
CA ASP A 208 -2.09 30.86 -3.55
C ASP A 208 -2.48 32.01 -2.61
N ASN A 209 -1.93 32.02 -1.39
CA ASN A 209 -2.21 33.05 -0.36
C ASN A 209 -3.71 33.27 -0.13
N GLY A 210 -4.50 32.18 -0.07
CA GLY A 210 -5.95 32.20 0.08
C GLY A 210 -6.76 32.40 -1.21
N ASN A 211 -6.10 32.75 -2.33
CA ASN A 211 -6.76 32.93 -3.63
C ASN A 211 -6.72 31.61 -4.42
N PRO A 212 -7.88 31.05 -4.84
CA PRO A 212 -7.90 29.80 -5.57
C PRO A 212 -7.50 30.00 -7.04
N LEU A 213 -6.55 29.21 -7.53
CA LEU A 213 -6.07 29.24 -8.93
C LEU A 213 -7.03 28.56 -9.91
N VAL A 214 -8.04 27.84 -9.41
CA VAL A 214 -9.09 27.12 -10.15
C VAL A 214 -10.44 27.34 -9.46
N PRO A 215 -11.58 27.09 -10.12
CA PRO A 215 -12.90 27.33 -9.52
C PRO A 215 -13.08 26.64 -8.17
N MET A 216 -13.57 27.34 -7.15
CA MET A 216 -13.62 26.84 -5.77
C MET A 216 -14.42 25.54 -5.62
N TRP A 217 -15.45 25.31 -6.46
CA TRP A 217 -16.20 24.05 -6.50
C TRP A 217 -15.32 22.85 -6.82
N PHE A 218 -14.29 23.00 -7.66
CA PHE A 218 -13.37 21.93 -8.03
C PHE A 218 -12.46 21.56 -6.86
N ILE A 219 -12.01 22.56 -6.09
CA ILE A 219 -11.22 22.36 -4.86
C ILE A 219 -12.07 21.64 -3.82
N TYR A 220 -13.30 22.10 -3.56
CA TYR A 220 -14.20 21.44 -2.61
C TYR A 220 -14.58 20.02 -3.04
N MET A 221 -14.97 19.81 -4.30
CA MET A 221 -15.29 18.48 -4.84
C MET A 221 -14.11 17.50 -4.68
N THR A 222 -12.90 17.94 -5.05
CA THR A 222 -11.70 17.07 -4.98
C THR A 222 -11.36 16.74 -3.52
N ASN A 223 -11.49 17.69 -2.60
CA ASN A 223 -11.29 17.42 -1.17
C ASN A 223 -12.39 16.50 -0.59
N ILE A 224 -13.67 16.70 -0.93
CA ILE A 224 -14.79 15.84 -0.50
C ILE A 224 -14.59 14.40 -0.98
N PHE A 225 -14.22 14.20 -2.24
CA PHE A 225 -13.92 12.88 -2.78
C PHE A 225 -12.68 12.27 -2.11
N THR A 226 -11.64 13.06 -1.85
CA THR A 226 -10.43 12.61 -1.13
C THR A 226 -10.78 12.15 0.30
N ILE A 227 -11.54 12.94 1.06
CA ILE A 227 -11.96 12.62 2.43
C ILE A 227 -12.88 11.40 2.46
N THR A 228 -13.81 11.28 1.50
CA THR A 228 -14.70 10.12 1.36
C THR A 228 -13.91 8.85 1.04
N GLN A 229 -12.94 8.93 0.12
CA GLN A 229 -12.05 7.82 -0.22
C GLN A 229 -11.16 7.42 0.96
N LEU A 230 -10.59 8.38 1.70
CA LEU A 230 -9.81 8.13 2.91
C LEU A 230 -10.65 7.47 4.01
N SER A 231 -11.92 7.87 4.14
CA SER A 231 -12.84 7.27 5.12
C SER A 231 -13.13 5.80 4.79
N ALA A 232 -13.32 5.48 3.51
CA ALA A 232 -13.57 4.12 3.03
C ALA A 232 -12.31 3.23 3.05
N VAL A 233 -11.13 3.78 2.72
CA VAL A 233 -9.85 3.04 2.73
C VAL A 233 -9.32 2.88 4.15
N GLY A 234 -9.47 3.90 5.00
CA GLY A 234 -9.03 3.88 6.39
C GLY A 234 -9.64 2.74 7.20
N VAL A 235 -10.95 2.47 7.05
CA VAL A 235 -11.58 1.34 7.76
C VAL A 235 -11.09 -0.03 7.28
N VAL A 236 -10.64 -0.16 6.03
CA VAL A 236 -10.08 -1.41 5.49
C VAL A 236 -8.66 -1.64 6.02
N TYR A 237 -7.78 -0.64 5.93
CA TYR A 237 -6.41 -0.76 6.46
C TYR A 237 -6.37 -0.84 8.00
N LEU A 238 -7.30 -0.19 8.70
CA LEU A 238 -7.44 -0.38 10.15
C LEU A 238 -7.91 -1.78 10.52
N GLN A 239 -8.52 -2.58 9.63
CA GLN A 239 -9.00 -3.91 10.00
C GLN A 239 -7.86 -4.85 10.43
N THR A 240 -6.72 -4.85 9.74
CA THR A 240 -5.55 -5.68 10.12
C THR A 240 -4.94 -5.19 11.45
N THR A 241 -4.86 -3.88 11.64
CA THR A 241 -4.42 -3.26 12.91
C THR A 241 -5.36 -3.63 14.06
N ASN A 242 -6.67 -3.55 13.82
CA ASN A 242 -7.72 -3.89 14.77
C ASN A 242 -7.66 -5.37 15.18
N GLU A 243 -7.37 -6.27 14.24
CA GLU A 243 -7.22 -7.70 14.50
C GLU A 243 -6.02 -7.97 15.41
N VAL A 244 -4.85 -7.39 15.12
CA VAL A 244 -3.65 -7.50 15.96
C VAL A 244 -3.88 -6.90 17.36
N LEU A 245 -4.54 -5.74 17.45
CA LEU A 245 -4.93 -5.13 18.73
C LEU A 245 -5.89 -6.04 19.52
N GLU A 246 -6.82 -6.71 18.85
CA GLU A 246 -7.81 -7.58 19.49
C GLU A 246 -7.23 -8.93 19.92
N GLN A 247 -6.30 -9.50 19.16
CA GLN A 247 -5.49 -10.65 19.58
C GLN A 247 -4.57 -10.30 20.77
N THR A 248 -4.06 -9.06 20.84
CA THR A 248 -3.13 -8.61 21.89
C THR A 248 -3.83 -8.24 23.20
N PHE A 249 -4.97 -7.54 23.14
CA PHE A 249 -5.67 -7.00 24.32
C PHE A 249 -7.01 -7.68 24.64
N GLY A 250 -7.52 -8.52 23.74
CA GLY A 250 -8.72 -9.33 23.97
C GLY A 250 -8.41 -10.62 24.74
N ASP A 251 -9.43 -11.46 24.85
CA ASP A 251 -9.35 -12.81 25.37
C ASP A 251 -9.84 -13.79 24.31
N PRO A 252 -8.93 -14.51 23.61
CA PRO A 252 -9.30 -15.47 22.57
C PRO A 252 -10.18 -16.62 23.04
N LYS A 253 -10.27 -16.87 24.36
CA LYS A 253 -11.12 -17.93 24.94
C LYS A 253 -12.49 -17.43 25.38
N SER A 254 -12.71 -16.11 25.38
CA SER A 254 -14.00 -15.49 25.66
C SER A 254 -14.74 -15.17 24.36
N PRO A 255 -16.09 -15.25 24.31
CA PRO A 255 -16.86 -14.88 23.12
C PRO A 255 -16.55 -13.48 22.56
N GLU A 256 -16.71 -13.31 21.25
CA GLU A 256 -16.49 -12.05 20.51
C GLU A 256 -17.29 -10.85 21.06
N PHE A 257 -18.48 -11.09 21.62
CA PHE A 257 -19.33 -10.07 22.26
C PHE A 257 -19.29 -10.12 23.80
N SER A 258 -18.32 -10.82 24.39
CA SER A 258 -18.10 -10.77 25.84
C SER A 258 -17.76 -9.36 26.30
N LYS A 259 -18.24 -8.95 27.49
CA LYS A 259 -18.02 -7.60 28.02
C LYS A 259 -16.54 -7.21 28.06
N ARG A 260 -15.65 -8.17 28.37
CA ARG A 260 -14.19 -8.00 28.35
C ARG A 260 -13.69 -7.63 26.96
N ASN A 261 -14.04 -8.42 25.94
CA ASN A 261 -13.56 -8.22 24.57
C ASN A 261 -14.15 -6.95 23.95
N VAL A 262 -15.42 -6.64 24.21
CA VAL A 262 -16.06 -5.40 23.75
C VAL A 262 -15.41 -4.16 24.38
N ILE A 263 -15.15 -4.13 25.69
CA ILE A 263 -14.49 -3.00 26.35
C ILE A 263 -13.06 -2.83 25.83
N SER A 264 -12.30 -3.93 25.73
CA SER A 264 -10.94 -3.94 25.17
C SER A 264 -10.90 -3.41 23.73
N ARG A 265 -11.81 -3.88 22.86
CA ARG A 265 -11.99 -3.45 21.47
C ARG A 265 -12.32 -1.96 21.36
N VAL A 266 -13.21 -1.44 22.21
CA VAL A 266 -13.54 -0.01 22.20
C VAL A 266 -12.33 0.83 22.62
N ILE A 267 -11.67 0.48 23.73
CA ILE A 267 -10.52 1.24 24.24
C ILE A 267 -9.35 1.24 23.25
N SER A 268 -8.94 0.06 22.76
CA SER A 268 -7.77 -0.07 21.89
C SER A 268 -7.94 0.65 20.54
N ARG A 269 -9.11 0.49 19.90
CA ARG A 269 -9.42 1.14 18.62
C ARG A 269 -9.60 2.65 18.78
N SER A 270 -10.26 3.13 19.84
CA SER A 270 -10.37 4.57 20.12
C SER A 270 -9.02 5.21 20.40
N LEU A 271 -8.15 4.54 21.17
CA LEU A 271 -6.80 5.03 21.48
C LEU A 271 -5.93 5.11 20.23
N ALA A 272 -5.95 4.08 19.37
CA ALA A 272 -5.21 4.06 18.11
C ALA A 272 -5.61 5.21 17.17
N ILE A 273 -6.92 5.45 17.01
CA ILE A 273 -7.43 6.57 16.20
C ILE A 273 -7.03 7.92 16.84
N THR A 274 -7.23 8.08 18.15
CA THR A 274 -6.91 9.34 18.87
C THR A 274 -5.43 9.70 18.76
N ILE A 275 -4.52 8.75 18.98
CA ILE A 275 -3.07 8.96 18.83
C ILE A 275 -2.74 9.34 17.38
N SER A 276 -3.32 8.65 16.40
CA SER A 276 -3.09 8.93 14.97
C SER A 276 -3.56 10.35 14.60
N THR A 277 -4.74 10.77 15.07
CA THR A 277 -5.27 12.13 14.87
C THR A 277 -4.39 13.20 15.53
N ILE A 278 -3.90 12.96 16.75
CA ILE A 278 -2.99 13.88 17.45
C ILE A 278 -1.69 14.05 16.65
N ILE A 279 -1.06 12.96 16.21
CA ILE A 279 0.17 13.01 15.40
C ILE A 279 -0.06 13.77 14.09
N ALA A 280 -1.17 13.51 13.39
CA ALA A 280 -1.52 14.22 12.15
C ALA A 280 -1.80 15.72 12.36
N ALA A 281 -2.38 16.11 13.50
CA ALA A 281 -2.59 17.50 13.86
C ALA A 281 -1.29 18.22 14.28
N MET A 282 -0.33 17.49 14.85
CA MET A 282 0.97 18.03 15.27
C MET A 282 1.97 18.16 14.11
N LEU A 283 1.92 17.27 13.12
CA LEU A 283 2.89 17.17 12.02
C LEU A 283 2.17 17.09 10.65
N PRO A 284 1.58 18.19 10.14
CA PRO A 284 0.80 18.20 8.89
C PRO A 284 1.65 18.10 7.60
N PHE A 285 2.90 17.65 7.69
CA PHE A 285 3.87 17.57 6.58
C PHE A 285 3.61 16.35 5.69
N PHE A 286 2.50 16.36 4.93
CA PHE A 286 2.00 15.19 4.19
C PHE A 286 3.05 14.50 3.30
N GLY A 287 3.93 15.28 2.64
CA GLY A 287 5.03 14.74 1.83
C GLY A 287 6.05 13.96 2.67
N ASP A 288 6.56 14.54 3.76
CA ASP A 288 7.59 13.90 4.57
C ASP A 288 7.07 12.78 5.46
N ILE A 289 5.81 12.87 5.90
CA ILE A 289 5.12 11.74 6.56
C ILE A 289 4.98 10.58 5.58
N ASN A 290 4.64 10.82 4.30
CA ASN A 290 4.67 9.78 3.27
C ASN A 290 6.09 9.24 3.05
N SER A 291 7.15 10.08 3.11
CA SER A 291 8.54 9.61 3.07
C SER A 291 8.90 8.72 4.26
N LEU A 292 8.47 9.08 5.47
CA LEU A 292 8.77 8.32 6.69
C LEU A 292 8.09 6.94 6.66
N ILE A 293 6.82 6.90 6.26
CA ILE A 293 6.05 5.67 6.04
C ILE A 293 6.70 4.81 4.93
N GLY A 294 7.28 5.43 3.92
CA GLY A 294 7.94 4.72 2.82
C GLY A 294 9.25 4.07 3.24
N ALA A 295 10.05 4.80 4.01
CA ALA A 295 11.33 4.31 4.51
C ALA A 295 11.21 3.17 5.53
N PHE A 296 10.26 3.29 6.47
CA PHE A 296 10.08 2.31 7.56
C PHE A 296 9.06 1.20 7.25
N GLY A 297 7.99 1.52 6.51
CA GLY A 297 6.94 0.58 6.16
C GLY A 297 7.19 -0.08 4.81
N PHE A 298 6.92 0.66 3.73
CA PHE A 298 6.82 0.05 2.40
C PHE A 298 8.16 -0.45 1.83
N ILE A 299 9.30 0.21 2.07
CA ILE A 299 10.60 -0.31 1.60
C ILE A 299 10.89 -1.72 2.19
N PRO A 300 10.77 -1.94 3.52
CA PRO A 300 10.84 -3.29 4.09
C PRO A 300 9.74 -4.25 3.60
N LEU A 301 8.48 -3.85 3.65
CA LEU A 301 7.33 -4.73 3.38
C LEU A 301 7.23 -5.16 1.89
N ASP A 302 7.56 -4.27 0.97
CA ASP A 302 7.21 -4.39 -0.45
C ASP A 302 8.42 -4.67 -1.36
N PHE A 303 9.64 -4.54 -0.84
CA PHE A 303 10.88 -4.78 -1.58
C PHE A 303 11.82 -5.78 -0.89
N ILE A 304 11.88 -5.80 0.46
CA ILE A 304 12.79 -6.68 1.22
C ILE A 304 12.11 -8.01 1.57
N LEU A 305 11.00 -7.98 2.32
CA LEU A 305 10.27 -9.18 2.73
C LEU A 305 9.81 -10.10 1.57
N PRO A 306 9.33 -9.60 0.40
CA PRO A 306 8.88 -10.43 -0.72
C PRO A 306 9.98 -11.37 -1.22
N VAL A 307 11.20 -10.83 -1.23
CA VAL A 307 12.41 -11.44 -1.75
C VAL A 307 13.00 -12.42 -0.74
N ILE A 308 12.93 -12.07 0.56
CA ILE A 308 13.25 -12.97 1.67
C ILE A 308 12.31 -14.18 1.68
N PHE A 309 10.98 -13.96 1.65
CA PHE A 309 9.99 -15.02 1.66
C PHE A 309 10.15 -15.94 0.44
N TYR A 310 10.31 -15.40 -0.77
CA TYR A 310 10.59 -16.20 -1.96
C TYR A 310 11.83 -17.09 -1.80
N ASN A 311 12.92 -16.55 -1.25
CA ASN A 311 14.14 -17.32 -0.98
C ASN A 311 13.95 -18.42 0.08
N PHE A 312 13.15 -18.18 1.13
CA PHE A 312 12.87 -19.20 2.16
C PHE A 312 11.92 -20.30 1.66
N THR A 313 10.88 -19.95 0.88
CA THR A 313 9.91 -20.91 0.31
C THR A 313 10.56 -21.78 -0.77
N PHE A 314 11.17 -21.17 -1.79
CA PHE A 314 11.64 -21.90 -2.98
C PHE A 314 13.12 -22.30 -2.95
N LYS A 315 13.89 -21.81 -1.97
CA LYS A 315 15.31 -22.16 -1.73
C LYS A 315 16.16 -22.19 -3.01
N PRO A 316 16.15 -21.13 -3.85
CA PRO A 316 16.85 -21.12 -5.13
C PRO A 316 18.36 -21.33 -4.95
N SER A 317 18.96 -22.12 -5.85
CA SER A 317 20.38 -22.46 -5.80
C SER A 317 21.27 -21.21 -5.77
N LYS A 318 22.31 -21.21 -4.92
CA LYS A 318 23.31 -20.13 -4.81
C LYS A 318 24.12 -19.86 -6.09
N ARG A 319 24.02 -20.74 -7.10
CA ARG A 319 24.59 -20.56 -8.45
C ARG A 319 23.60 -19.91 -9.44
N SER A 320 22.35 -19.70 -9.06
CA SER A 320 21.33 -19.06 -9.90
C SER A 320 21.45 -17.54 -9.86
N PHE A 321 21.28 -16.91 -11.02
CA PHE A 321 21.14 -15.45 -11.13
C PHE A 321 20.02 -14.92 -10.23
N ILE A 322 18.91 -15.66 -10.07
CA ILE A 322 17.77 -15.27 -9.24
C ILE A 322 18.19 -15.12 -7.77
N TYR A 323 19.05 -16.00 -7.25
CA TYR A 323 19.53 -15.90 -5.87
C TYR A 323 20.34 -14.61 -5.65
N TRP A 324 21.24 -14.27 -6.57
CA TRP A 324 22.08 -13.08 -6.47
C TRP A 324 21.30 -11.78 -6.72
N LEU A 325 20.34 -11.78 -7.66
CA LEU A 325 19.39 -10.67 -7.84
C LEU A 325 18.61 -10.42 -6.54
N ASN A 326 18.08 -11.48 -5.93
CA ASN A 326 17.34 -11.41 -4.68
C ASN A 326 18.19 -10.87 -3.52
N VAL A 327 19.42 -11.39 -3.34
CA VAL A 327 20.36 -10.87 -2.32
C VAL A 327 20.69 -9.38 -2.58
N THR A 328 20.89 -9.00 -3.84
CA THR A 328 21.16 -7.60 -4.22
C THR A 328 19.99 -6.68 -3.87
N ILE A 329 18.74 -7.08 -4.15
CA ILE A 329 17.55 -6.29 -3.80
C ILE A 329 17.46 -6.12 -2.28
N VAL A 330 17.61 -7.20 -1.50
CA VAL A 330 17.57 -7.13 -0.02
C VAL A 330 18.60 -6.16 0.53
N VAL A 331 19.86 -6.23 0.09
CA VAL A 331 20.93 -5.34 0.59
C VAL A 331 20.74 -3.89 0.13
N ALA A 332 20.39 -3.68 -1.14
CA ALA A 332 20.21 -2.35 -1.70
C ALA A 332 19.00 -1.63 -1.08
N PHE A 333 17.85 -2.29 -0.95
CA PHE A 333 16.66 -1.68 -0.35
C PHE A 333 16.77 -1.54 1.17
N PHE A 334 17.52 -2.38 1.87
CA PHE A 334 17.83 -2.17 3.29
C PHE A 334 18.67 -0.89 3.51
N ALA A 335 19.75 -0.72 2.75
CA ALA A 335 20.57 0.48 2.80
C ALA A 335 19.78 1.73 2.39
N LEU A 336 18.99 1.64 1.33
CA LEU A 336 18.11 2.71 0.85
C LEU A 336 17.09 3.13 1.91
N GLY A 337 16.39 2.17 2.54
CA GLY A 337 15.41 2.44 3.59
C GLY A 337 16.04 3.11 4.82
N ALA A 338 17.21 2.64 5.25
CA ALA A 338 17.94 3.25 6.37
C ALA A 338 18.35 4.70 6.08
N ILE A 339 18.85 5.00 4.87
CA ILE A 339 19.24 6.37 4.49
C ILE A 339 18.00 7.26 4.29
N ALA A 340 16.94 6.74 3.67
CA ALA A 340 15.68 7.46 3.48
C ALA A 340 14.94 7.74 4.79
N ALA A 341 15.06 6.87 5.81
CA ALA A 341 14.56 7.12 7.15
C ALA A 341 15.24 8.33 7.80
N VAL A 342 16.58 8.41 7.70
CA VAL A 342 17.34 9.58 8.17
C VAL A 342 16.97 10.83 7.36
N ALA A 343 16.78 10.71 6.04
CA ALA A 343 16.35 11.82 5.18
C ALA A 343 14.96 12.37 5.56
N ALA A 344 13.98 11.49 5.78
CA ALA A 344 12.61 11.86 6.18
C ALA A 344 12.60 12.54 7.55
N VAL A 345 13.26 11.96 8.56
CA VAL A 345 13.36 12.56 9.90
C VAL A 345 14.09 13.91 9.84
N ARG A 346 15.16 14.03 9.03
CA ARG A 346 15.85 15.30 8.81
C ARG A 346 14.92 16.36 8.21
N GLN A 347 14.09 16.02 7.23
CA GLN A 347 13.18 16.96 6.60
C GLN A 347 12.05 17.40 7.56
N ILE A 348 11.40 16.47 8.27
CA ILE A 348 10.41 16.78 9.31
C ILE A 348 11.01 17.74 10.36
N VAL A 349 12.26 17.54 10.77
CA VAL A 349 12.97 18.40 11.73
C VAL A 349 13.39 19.76 11.15
N LEU A 350 13.44 19.93 9.82
CA LEU A 350 13.64 21.24 9.18
C LEU A 350 12.31 21.99 9.08
N ASP A 351 11.29 21.37 8.51
CA ASP A 351 9.96 21.98 8.32
C ASP A 351 9.29 22.34 9.66
N ALA A 352 9.48 21.50 10.70
CA ALA A 352 9.03 21.79 12.06
C ALA A 352 9.70 23.00 12.73
N LYS A 353 10.84 23.52 12.24
CA LYS A 353 11.45 24.76 12.77
C LYS A 353 10.74 26.02 12.26
N SER A 354 10.10 25.92 11.10
CA SER A 354 9.27 26.98 10.51
C SER A 354 7.79 26.89 10.92
N TYR A 355 7.34 25.74 11.43
CA TYR A 355 5.96 25.51 11.82
C TYR A 355 5.69 25.90 13.28
N GLN A 356 4.55 26.55 13.53
CA GLN A 356 4.04 26.77 14.87
C GLN A 356 2.85 25.85 15.15
N LEU A 357 3.02 24.96 16.12
CA LEU A 357 1.98 24.05 16.62
C LEU A 357 0.72 24.85 17.01
N PHE A 358 -0.41 24.45 16.43
CA PHE A 358 -1.74 25.03 16.69
C PHE A 358 -1.88 26.54 16.41
N ALA A 359 -1.07 27.14 15.52
CA ALA A 359 -1.10 28.58 15.22
C ALA A 359 -2.42 29.16 14.65
N ASN A 360 -3.44 28.33 14.43
CA ASN A 360 -4.80 28.71 13.98
C ASN A 360 -5.89 28.20 14.95
N VAL A 361 -5.57 28.02 16.24
CA VAL A 361 -6.47 27.61 17.33
C VAL A 361 -6.38 28.63 18.47
#